data_AF-A0A848ZG27-F1
#
_entry.id   AF-A0A848ZG27-F1
#
_cell.length_a   1.000
_cell.length_b   1.000
_cell.length_c   1.000
_cell.angle_alpha   90.00
_cell.angle_beta   90.00
_cell.angle_gamma   90.00
#
_symmetry.space_group_name_H-M   'P 1'
#
loop_
_entity.id
_entity.type
_entity.pdbx_description
1 polymer ?
#
loop_
_entity_poly.entity_id
_entity_poly.type
_entity_poly.pdbx_seq_one_letter_code
_entity_poly.pdbx_strand_id
1 'polypeptide(L)'
;MKTKVLAMASAIALMAGATQAADKIRIGMITTLSGPGSGLGIDIRDGFALGLEHVGGRLGGLETVVVEGDDQRKPDVAKQLADRMVERDKVDVVTGIVWSNLALALMPGLSRSEVVFLSPNAGPSVLAGQQCNPFFFNVAWQNDNNHEAMGKHVNDEGYRNVYILAPNYPAGRDALAGFKRYFNGAIAGEVYTELGQLDYAAELAQLRGANPDAVFFFLPGGMGINFVKQYDQAGLRGQIPLFGPAFSFSQDILGAVGDAALGVMNTAQWSPDLDNPVNQRFTAEFEAKYGRIPSLYASQGYDAALLLDAAVGAVDGRIEDGEAFRAALLTADFDSVRGPFRFNRNHFPIQNFYLRQVTKDGQGRLTNRLVGTVFTDHGDAYAESCRM
;
A
#
# COMPACT_ATOMS: atom_id res chain seq x y z
N MET A 1 -45.41 -70.75 -4.77
CA MET A 1 -45.86 -69.42 -4.31
C MET A 1 -44.65 -68.73 -3.69
N LYS A 2 -43.90 -67.86 -4.40
CA LYS A 2 -44.10 -66.39 -4.44
C LYS A 2 -44.58 -65.89 -3.06
N THR A 3 -43.88 -65.05 -2.28
CA THR A 3 -43.66 -63.62 -2.58
C THR A 3 -42.92 -62.91 -1.39
N LYS A 4 -41.95 -62.01 -1.70
CA LYS A 4 -41.43 -60.81 -0.97
C LYS A 4 -40.69 -61.00 0.38
N VAL A 5 -39.38 -60.74 0.49
CA VAL A 5 -38.59 -59.48 0.38
C VAL A 5 -39.06 -58.37 1.32
N LEU A 6 -38.27 -58.09 2.36
CA LEU A 6 -37.97 -56.71 2.79
C LEU A 6 -36.62 -56.68 3.52
N ALA A 7 -35.57 -56.34 2.78
CA ALA A 7 -34.28 -55.92 3.33
C ALA A 7 -34.40 -54.45 3.73
N MET A 8 -34.29 -54.16 5.03
CA MET A 8 -34.33 -52.80 5.55
C MET A 8 -32.87 -52.30 5.62
N ALA A 9 -32.39 -51.79 4.49
CA ALA A 9 -31.16 -51.00 4.44
C ALA A 9 -31.50 -49.58 4.92
N SER A 10 -31.27 -49.30 6.20
CA SER A 10 -31.32 -47.94 6.72
C SER A 10 -30.13 -47.16 6.17
N ALA A 11 -30.41 -46.37 5.12
CA ALA A 11 -29.51 -45.36 4.62
C ALA A 11 -29.27 -44.32 5.71
N ILE A 12 -28.07 -44.34 6.30
CA ILE A 12 -27.52 -43.19 7.00
C ILE A 12 -27.25 -42.16 5.91
N ALA A 13 -28.21 -41.24 5.75
CA ALA A 13 -28.00 -40.05 4.95
C ALA A 13 -26.86 -39.27 5.60
N LEU A 14 -25.71 -39.25 4.93
CA LEU A 14 -24.70 -38.21 5.12
C LEU A 14 -25.37 -36.87 4.78
N MET A 15 -25.97 -36.22 5.78
CA MET A 15 -26.06 -34.77 5.79
C MET A 15 -24.64 -34.25 6.05
N ALA A 16 -23.81 -34.26 5.00
CA ALA A 16 -22.76 -33.26 4.91
C ALA A 16 -23.48 -31.92 4.99
N GLY A 17 -23.34 -31.21 6.10
CA GLY A 17 -23.88 -29.86 6.24
C GLY A 17 -23.36 -29.05 5.08
N ALA A 18 -24.24 -28.63 4.18
CA ALA A 18 -23.89 -27.62 3.21
C ALA A 18 -23.56 -26.37 4.04
N THR A 19 -22.26 -26.05 4.15
CA THR A 19 -21.81 -24.78 4.70
C THR A 19 -22.52 -23.70 3.90
N GLN A 20 -23.40 -22.98 4.57
CA GLN A 20 -24.25 -21.99 3.93
C GLN A 20 -23.36 -20.79 3.61
N ALA A 21 -23.19 -20.51 2.32
CA ALA A 21 -22.40 -19.36 1.87
C ALA A 21 -22.84 -18.09 2.61
N ALA A 22 -21.89 -17.23 2.95
CA ALA A 22 -22.19 -15.99 3.67
C ALA A 22 -23.18 -15.13 2.86
N ASP A 23 -24.16 -14.51 3.52
CA ASP A 23 -25.11 -13.61 2.84
C ASP A 23 -24.48 -12.25 2.48
N LYS A 24 -23.41 -11.87 3.19
CA LYS A 24 -22.71 -10.59 3.06
C LYS A 24 -21.25 -10.72 3.49
N ILE A 25 -20.41 -9.83 2.99
CA ILE A 25 -19.05 -9.60 3.48
C ILE A 25 -18.97 -8.25 4.19
N ARG A 26 -18.35 -8.22 5.37
CA ARG A 26 -18.14 -7.03 6.18
C ARG A 26 -16.68 -6.63 6.18
N ILE A 27 -16.40 -5.42 5.72
CA ILE A 27 -15.06 -4.86 5.63
C ILE A 27 -14.89 -3.81 6.73
N GLY A 28 -13.94 -4.03 7.62
CA GLY A 28 -13.47 -3.02 8.57
C GLY A 28 -12.40 -2.15 7.94
N MET A 29 -12.74 -0.94 7.50
CA MET A 29 -11.78 0.00 6.93
C MET A 29 -11.28 0.95 8.01
N ILE A 30 -10.10 0.68 8.54
CA ILE A 30 -9.42 1.54 9.51
C ILE A 30 -8.35 2.31 8.76
N THR A 31 -8.50 3.63 8.66
CA THR A 31 -7.56 4.47 7.92
C THR A 31 -7.40 5.84 8.56
N THR A 32 -6.42 6.62 8.13
CA THR A 32 -6.18 7.97 8.65
C THR A 32 -7.08 8.96 7.92
N LEU A 33 -8.12 9.46 8.60
CA LEU A 33 -9.10 10.40 8.01
C LEU A 33 -8.99 11.81 8.58
N SER A 34 -8.18 12.02 9.62
CA SER A 34 -7.93 13.32 10.22
C SER A 34 -6.44 13.62 10.41
N GLY A 35 -6.14 14.90 10.69
CA GLY A 35 -4.79 15.40 10.90
C GLY A 35 -3.92 15.49 9.64
N PRO A 36 -2.61 15.78 9.78
CA PRO A 36 -1.72 16.08 8.65
C PRO A 36 -1.46 14.93 7.66
N GLY A 37 -1.95 13.72 7.95
CA GLY A 37 -1.82 12.53 7.10
C GLY A 37 -3.13 12.06 6.47
N SER A 38 -4.22 12.85 6.59
CA SER A 38 -5.55 12.41 6.15
C SER A 38 -5.67 12.16 4.65
N GLY A 39 -4.93 12.90 3.81
CA GLY A 39 -4.94 12.73 2.36
C GLY A 39 -4.64 11.29 1.93
N LEU A 40 -3.71 10.63 2.62
CA LEU A 40 -3.32 9.25 2.34
C LEU A 40 -4.49 8.28 2.56
N GLY A 41 -5.18 8.39 3.70
CA GLY A 41 -6.27 7.48 4.04
C GLY A 41 -7.56 7.79 3.30
N ILE A 42 -7.84 9.07 3.04
CA ILE A 42 -8.94 9.50 2.18
C ILE A 42 -8.80 8.90 0.78
N ASP A 43 -7.59 8.91 0.22
CA ASP A 43 -7.33 8.33 -1.10
C ASP A 43 -7.53 6.81 -1.10
N ILE A 44 -7.05 6.09 -0.09
CA ILE A 44 -7.30 4.64 0.03
C ILE A 44 -8.80 4.36 0.07
N ARG A 45 -9.56 5.09 0.91
CA ARG A 45 -11.01 4.93 1.04
C ARG A 45 -11.71 5.21 -0.29
N ASP A 46 -11.40 6.34 -0.92
CA ASP A 46 -12.03 6.77 -2.17
C ASP A 46 -11.71 5.80 -3.32
N GLY A 47 -10.48 5.31 -3.39
CA GLY A 47 -10.06 4.30 -4.35
C GLY A 47 -10.81 2.98 -4.16
N PHE A 48 -10.90 2.49 -2.91
CA PHE A 48 -11.66 1.29 -2.58
C PHE A 48 -13.14 1.43 -2.91
N ALA A 49 -13.75 2.57 -2.57
CA ALA A 49 -15.15 2.84 -2.88
C ALA A 49 -15.43 2.85 -4.38
N LEU A 50 -14.51 3.40 -5.19
CA LEU A 50 -14.62 3.35 -6.65
C LEU A 50 -14.48 1.92 -7.19
N GLY A 51 -13.52 1.15 -6.67
CA GLY A 51 -13.36 -0.27 -7.05
C GLY A 51 -14.60 -1.10 -6.72
N LEU A 52 -15.17 -0.88 -5.53
CA LEU A 52 -16.42 -1.52 -5.10
C LEU A 52 -17.59 -1.14 -6.02
N GLU A 53 -17.68 0.11 -6.48
CA GLU A 53 -18.70 0.53 -7.44
C GLU A 53 -18.54 -0.18 -8.78
N HIS A 54 -17.31 -0.32 -9.28
CA HIS A 54 -17.04 -0.97 -10.57
C HIS A 54 -17.39 -2.46 -10.61
N VAL A 55 -17.36 -3.12 -9.46
CA VAL A 55 -17.82 -4.51 -9.31
C VAL A 55 -19.31 -4.61 -8.90
N GLY A 56 -20.06 -3.50 -9.00
CA GLY A 56 -21.51 -3.48 -8.79
C GLY A 56 -21.95 -3.39 -7.33
N GLY A 57 -21.08 -2.92 -6.43
CA GLY A 57 -21.37 -2.75 -5.01
C GLY A 57 -21.39 -4.05 -4.21
N ARG A 58 -20.99 -5.18 -4.83
CA ARG A 58 -21.04 -6.53 -4.26
C ARG A 58 -19.76 -7.27 -4.60
N LEU A 59 -18.95 -7.58 -3.60
CA LEU A 59 -17.69 -8.31 -3.80
C LEU A 59 -17.99 -9.79 -4.01
N GLY A 60 -17.59 -10.36 -5.16
CA GLY A 60 -17.82 -11.76 -5.50
C GLY A 60 -19.30 -12.17 -5.45
N GLY A 61 -20.22 -11.22 -5.67
CA GLY A 61 -21.66 -11.42 -5.57
C GLY A 61 -22.26 -11.27 -4.16
N LEU A 62 -21.45 -11.11 -3.11
CA LEU A 62 -21.92 -10.87 -1.74
C LEU A 62 -22.28 -9.41 -1.52
N GLU A 63 -23.31 -9.15 -0.69
CA GLU A 63 -23.56 -7.78 -0.24
C GLU A 63 -22.34 -7.28 0.53
N THR A 64 -21.81 -6.11 0.18
CA THR A 64 -20.62 -5.55 0.85
C THR A 64 -21.03 -4.47 1.83
N VAL A 65 -20.67 -4.66 3.09
CA VAL A 65 -20.86 -3.67 4.15
C VAL A 65 -19.49 -3.14 4.58
N VAL A 66 -19.22 -1.85 4.38
CA VAL A 66 -17.99 -1.21 4.82
C VAL A 66 -18.23 -0.45 6.12
N VAL A 67 -17.46 -0.75 7.16
CA VAL A 67 -17.45 -0.05 8.44
C VAL A 67 -16.15 0.74 8.54
N GLU A 68 -16.26 2.06 8.47
CA GLU A 68 -15.09 2.95 8.52
C GLU A 68 -14.69 3.33 9.96
N GLY A 69 -13.41 3.63 10.15
CA GLY A 69 -12.87 4.16 11.40
C GLY A 69 -11.62 5.00 11.18
N ASP A 70 -11.59 6.20 11.77
CA ASP A 70 -10.41 7.07 11.75
C ASP A 70 -9.41 6.68 12.85
N ASP A 71 -8.24 6.21 12.43
CA ASP A 71 -7.17 5.80 13.36
C ASP A 71 -6.47 6.98 14.06
N GLN A 72 -6.67 8.22 13.58
CA GLN A 72 -6.02 9.43 14.09
C GLN A 72 -4.48 9.32 14.17
N ARG A 73 -3.87 8.41 13.40
CA ARG A 73 -2.45 8.01 13.47
C ARG A 73 -2.02 7.54 14.86
N LYS A 74 -2.92 6.93 15.62
CA LYS A 74 -2.71 6.48 17.01
C LYS A 74 -2.89 4.96 17.14
N PRO A 75 -1.86 4.21 17.55
CA PRO A 75 -1.95 2.74 17.68
C PRO A 75 -3.05 2.26 18.63
N ASP A 76 -3.28 2.96 19.74
CA ASP A 76 -4.32 2.63 20.72
C ASP A 76 -5.73 2.83 20.15
N VAL A 77 -5.95 3.93 19.43
CA VAL A 77 -7.22 4.18 18.72
C VAL A 77 -7.45 3.13 17.64
N ALA A 78 -6.45 2.85 16.81
CA ALA A 78 -6.52 1.83 15.76
C ALA A 78 -6.86 0.45 16.34
N LYS A 79 -6.25 0.08 17.48
CA LYS A 79 -6.55 -1.17 18.17
C LYS A 79 -7.99 -1.22 18.70
N GLN A 80 -8.46 -0.16 19.35
CA GLN A 80 -9.84 -0.09 19.84
C GLN A 80 -10.86 -0.18 18.70
N LEU A 81 -10.57 0.43 17.55
CA LEU A 81 -11.39 0.31 16.36
C LEU A 81 -11.41 -1.12 15.83
N ALA A 82 -10.25 -1.76 15.72
CA ALA A 82 -10.14 -3.15 15.27
C ALA A 82 -10.88 -4.10 16.21
N ASP A 83 -10.64 -4.00 17.53
CA ASP A 83 -11.30 -4.84 18.54
C ASP A 83 -12.83 -4.68 18.45
N ARG A 84 -13.35 -3.44 18.37
CA ARG A 84 -14.77 -3.18 18.15
C ARG A 84 -15.30 -3.77 16.85
N MET A 85 -14.59 -3.57 15.74
CA MET A 85 -15.04 -4.04 14.42
C MET A 85 -15.10 -5.58 14.38
N VAL A 86 -14.14 -6.25 14.99
CA VAL A 86 -14.09 -7.72 15.08
C VAL A 86 -15.16 -8.24 16.05
N GLU A 87 -15.24 -7.68 17.26
CA GLU A 87 -16.10 -8.21 18.32
C GLU A 87 -17.57 -7.85 18.13
N ARG A 88 -17.87 -6.61 17.75
CA ARG A 88 -19.23 -6.09 17.64
C ARG A 88 -19.73 -6.10 16.22
N ASP A 89 -18.95 -5.54 15.30
CA ASP A 89 -19.40 -5.37 13.92
C ASP A 89 -19.22 -6.66 13.09
N LYS A 90 -18.47 -7.64 13.60
CA LYS A 90 -18.20 -8.96 13.00
C LYS A 90 -17.61 -8.85 11.60
N VAL A 91 -16.61 -7.98 11.44
CA VAL A 91 -15.93 -7.82 10.14
C VAL A 91 -15.16 -9.10 9.76
N ASP A 92 -15.22 -9.45 8.47
CA ASP A 92 -14.56 -10.62 7.89
C ASP A 92 -13.13 -10.26 7.43
N VAL A 93 -12.92 -9.00 7.03
CA VAL A 93 -11.63 -8.47 6.60
C VAL A 93 -11.41 -7.09 7.21
N VAL A 94 -10.19 -6.83 7.66
CA VAL A 94 -9.71 -5.48 8.01
C VAL A 94 -8.81 -4.95 6.88
N THR A 95 -8.93 -3.66 6.56
CA THR A 95 -8.12 -2.98 5.56
C THR A 95 -7.92 -1.50 5.90
N GLY A 96 -7.23 -0.74 5.05
CA GLY A 96 -7.15 0.72 5.09
C GLY A 96 -5.94 1.31 5.81
N ILE A 97 -5.21 0.53 6.62
CA ILE A 97 -4.16 1.04 7.51
C ILE A 97 -2.99 1.63 6.71
N VAL A 98 -2.71 2.90 6.96
CA VAL A 98 -1.62 3.65 6.31
C VAL A 98 -0.28 3.38 7.00
N TRP A 99 -0.22 3.40 8.33
CA TRP A 99 1.06 3.49 9.05
C TRP A 99 1.56 2.13 9.55
N SER A 100 2.82 1.79 9.27
CA SER A 100 3.41 0.50 9.64
C SER A 100 3.41 0.21 11.15
N ASN A 101 3.59 1.22 12.00
CA ASN A 101 3.48 1.04 13.47
C ASN A 101 2.05 0.73 13.92
N LEU A 102 1.02 1.18 13.20
CA LEU A 102 -0.37 0.79 13.44
C LEU A 102 -0.60 -0.64 12.97
N ALA A 103 -0.17 -0.98 11.74
CA ALA A 103 -0.27 -2.35 11.21
C ALA A 103 0.35 -3.38 12.17
N LEU A 104 1.57 -3.13 12.65
CA LEU A 104 2.25 -4.00 13.61
C LEU A 104 1.48 -4.13 14.95
N ALA A 105 0.82 -3.06 15.40
CA ALA A 105 0.04 -3.10 16.64
C ALA A 105 -1.26 -3.93 16.51
N LEU A 106 -1.85 -3.96 15.31
CA LEU A 106 -3.11 -4.65 15.04
C LEU A 106 -2.90 -6.15 14.78
N MET A 107 -1.79 -6.52 14.14
CA MET A 107 -1.54 -7.88 13.69
C MET A 107 -1.75 -8.98 14.74
N PRO A 108 -1.23 -8.87 15.99
CA PRO A 108 -1.45 -9.89 16.99
C PRO A 108 -2.93 -10.10 17.35
N GLY A 109 -3.73 -9.03 17.35
CA GLY A 109 -5.17 -9.10 17.62
C GLY A 109 -5.93 -9.78 16.49
N LEU A 110 -5.72 -9.31 15.26
CA LEU A 110 -6.38 -9.85 14.07
C LEU A 110 -6.05 -11.34 13.86
N SER A 111 -4.79 -11.73 14.09
CA SER A 111 -4.37 -13.13 13.98
C SER A 111 -5.06 -14.04 15.00
N ARG A 112 -5.20 -13.59 16.26
CA ARG A 112 -5.90 -14.37 17.30
C ARG A 112 -7.39 -14.54 17.00
N SER A 113 -7.96 -13.55 16.32
CA SER A 113 -9.37 -13.57 15.90
C SER A 113 -9.56 -14.20 14.52
N GLU A 114 -8.49 -14.68 13.89
CA GLU A 114 -8.49 -15.28 12.54
C GLU A 114 -9.09 -14.37 11.45
N VAL A 115 -9.01 -13.05 11.65
CA VAL A 115 -9.50 -12.04 10.70
C VAL A 115 -8.38 -11.64 9.76
N VAL A 116 -8.65 -11.72 8.45
CA VAL A 116 -7.70 -11.31 7.42
C VAL A 116 -7.46 -9.80 7.51
N PHE A 117 -6.19 -9.41 7.46
CA PHE A 117 -5.76 -8.04 7.19
C PHE A 117 -5.23 -7.96 5.76
N LEU A 118 -6.00 -7.33 4.87
CA LEU A 118 -5.55 -6.93 3.54
C LEU A 118 -5.03 -5.49 3.60
N SER A 119 -3.72 -5.32 3.67
CA SER A 119 -3.06 -4.02 3.71
C SER A 119 -2.99 -3.39 2.32
N PRO A 120 -3.58 -2.20 2.11
CA PRO A 120 -3.44 -1.43 0.88
C PRO A 120 -2.27 -0.44 0.96
N ASN A 121 -1.40 -0.53 1.98
CA ASN A 121 -0.29 0.40 2.13
C ASN A 121 0.83 -0.15 3.02
N ALA A 122 0.58 -0.28 4.33
CA ALA A 122 1.60 -0.60 5.31
C ALA A 122 2.22 -1.98 5.06
N GLY A 123 3.51 -2.01 4.72
CA GLY A 123 4.24 -3.24 4.39
C GLY A 123 5.55 -3.44 5.14
N PRO A 124 5.56 -3.43 6.49
CA PRO A 124 6.79 -3.48 7.27
C PRO A 124 7.60 -4.76 7.02
N SER A 125 8.92 -4.61 6.91
CA SER A 125 9.89 -5.70 6.73
C SER A 125 9.69 -6.87 7.72
N VAL A 126 9.33 -6.57 8.96
CA VAL A 126 9.07 -7.58 10.00
C VAL A 126 7.92 -8.53 9.63
N LEU A 127 6.85 -8.03 9.01
CA LEU A 127 5.73 -8.86 8.52
C LEU A 127 6.06 -9.55 7.19
N ALA A 128 7.04 -9.07 6.43
CA ALA A 128 7.52 -9.74 5.22
C ALA A 128 8.45 -10.93 5.52
N GLY A 129 9.13 -10.90 6.66
CA GLY A 129 10.10 -11.93 7.05
C GLY A 129 9.72 -12.65 8.35
N GLN A 130 10.43 -12.33 9.43
CA GLN A 130 10.45 -13.13 10.67
C GLN A 130 9.07 -13.29 11.35
N GLN A 131 8.16 -12.33 11.14
CA GLN A 131 6.80 -12.36 11.69
C GLN A 131 5.75 -12.42 10.57
N CYS A 132 6.11 -12.99 9.42
CA CYS A 132 5.11 -13.26 8.39
C CYS A 132 3.96 -14.09 8.95
N ASN A 133 2.76 -13.81 8.45
CA ASN A 133 1.53 -14.20 9.09
C ASN A 133 0.48 -14.59 8.04
N PRO A 134 -0.19 -15.75 8.20
CA PRO A 134 -1.10 -16.25 7.17
C PRO A 134 -2.32 -15.35 7.00
N PHE A 135 -2.67 -14.54 8.00
CA PHE A 135 -3.78 -13.60 7.95
C PHE A 135 -3.38 -12.22 7.40
N PHE A 136 -2.11 -11.99 7.07
CA PHE A 136 -1.65 -10.73 6.49
C PHE A 136 -1.41 -10.87 4.99
N PHE A 137 -1.99 -9.97 4.22
CA PHE A 137 -1.76 -9.82 2.78
C PHE A 137 -1.49 -8.36 2.49
N ASN A 138 -0.55 -8.05 1.59
CA ASN A 138 -0.27 -6.67 1.21
C ASN A 138 -0.44 -6.48 -0.31
N VAL A 139 -1.50 -5.79 -0.72
CA VAL A 139 -1.78 -5.53 -2.14
C VAL A 139 -0.96 -4.35 -2.70
N ALA A 140 -0.20 -3.67 -1.85
CA ALA A 140 0.53 -2.46 -2.18
C ALA A 140 2.00 -2.72 -2.55
N TRP A 141 2.83 -3.00 -1.56
CA TRP A 141 4.27 -3.18 -1.69
C TRP A 141 4.85 -3.70 -0.37
N GLN A 142 6.06 -4.25 -0.41
CA GLN A 142 6.90 -4.27 0.79
C GLN A 142 7.60 -2.92 0.92
N ASN A 143 7.71 -2.39 2.14
CA ASN A 143 8.17 -1.02 2.41
C ASN A 143 9.48 -0.67 1.67
N ASP A 144 10.47 -1.57 1.62
CA ASP A 144 11.79 -1.30 1.06
C ASP A 144 11.72 -1.03 -0.44
N ASN A 145 10.84 -1.69 -1.19
CA ASN A 145 11.00 -1.86 -2.64
C ASN A 145 10.96 -0.57 -3.46
N ASN A 146 10.10 0.38 -3.08
CA ASN A 146 10.08 1.70 -3.73
C ASN A 146 11.41 2.43 -3.55
N HIS A 147 12.06 2.26 -2.40
CA HIS A 147 13.33 2.88 -2.06
C HIS A 147 14.51 2.11 -2.65
N GLU A 148 14.43 0.79 -2.75
CA GLU A 148 15.37 -0.06 -3.51
C GLU A 148 15.47 0.40 -4.96
N ALA A 149 14.32 0.66 -5.61
CA ALA A 149 14.28 1.18 -6.96
C ALA A 149 14.98 2.54 -7.06
N MET A 150 14.79 3.42 -6.07
CA MET A 150 15.48 4.71 -6.06
C MET A 150 16.99 4.56 -5.82
N GLY A 151 17.40 3.66 -4.92
CA GLY A 151 18.80 3.33 -4.67
C GLY A 151 19.49 2.85 -5.95
N LYS A 152 18.83 1.98 -6.70
CA LYS A 152 19.30 1.51 -8.02
C LYS A 152 19.42 2.69 -9.00
N HIS A 153 18.36 3.50 -9.16
CA HIS A 153 18.40 4.62 -10.10
C HIS A 153 19.52 5.60 -9.78
N VAL A 154 19.65 6.03 -8.53
CA VAL A 154 20.69 6.96 -8.09
C VAL A 154 22.10 6.37 -8.29
N ASN A 155 22.27 5.07 -8.06
CA ASN A 155 23.52 4.38 -8.34
C ASN A 155 23.86 4.36 -9.84
N ASP A 156 22.87 4.08 -10.69
CA ASP A 156 23.04 3.95 -12.14
C ASP A 156 23.30 5.32 -12.82
N GLU A 157 22.74 6.41 -12.28
CA GLU A 157 23.05 7.79 -12.68
C GLU A 157 24.46 8.24 -12.26
N GLY A 158 25.18 7.43 -11.49
CA GLY A 158 26.60 7.64 -11.17
C GLY A 158 26.86 8.51 -9.95
N TYR A 159 25.86 8.83 -9.13
CA TYR A 159 26.06 9.51 -7.84
C TYR A 159 26.86 8.63 -6.89
N ARG A 160 27.79 9.22 -6.14
CA ARG A 160 28.72 8.46 -5.28
C ARG A 160 28.71 8.85 -3.81
N ASN A 161 28.21 10.04 -3.46
CA ASN A 161 28.10 10.48 -2.08
C ASN A 161 26.71 11.08 -1.82
N VAL A 162 25.82 10.35 -1.14
CA VAL A 162 24.40 10.71 -0.98
C VAL A 162 24.05 10.97 0.47
N TYR A 163 23.30 12.04 0.73
CA TYR A 163 22.70 12.29 2.04
C TYR A 163 21.29 11.70 2.08
N ILE A 164 20.98 10.93 3.12
CA ILE A 164 19.71 10.19 3.23
C ILE A 164 18.92 10.58 4.49
N LEU A 165 17.61 10.75 4.35
CA LEU A 165 16.74 11.16 5.47
C LEU A 165 15.36 10.48 5.43
N ALA A 166 14.88 10.05 6.59
CA ALA A 166 13.52 9.52 6.76
C ALA A 166 12.99 9.77 8.18
N PRO A 167 11.67 9.71 8.46
CA PRO A 167 11.15 9.81 9.81
C PRO A 167 11.47 8.54 10.61
N ASN A 168 11.69 8.67 11.91
CA ASN A 168 12.11 7.59 12.80
C ASN A 168 10.94 6.68 13.20
N TYR A 169 10.46 5.85 12.28
CA TYR A 169 9.44 4.82 12.50
C TYR A 169 9.69 3.63 11.57
N PRO A 170 8.96 2.50 11.69
CA PRO A 170 9.24 1.28 10.92
C PRO A 170 9.42 1.50 9.42
N ALA A 171 8.50 2.21 8.75
CA ALA A 171 8.65 2.43 7.30
C ALA A 171 9.81 3.37 6.94
N GLY A 172 10.18 4.32 7.80
CA GLY A 172 11.34 5.17 7.55
C GLY A 172 12.66 4.43 7.71
N ARG A 173 12.71 3.46 8.64
CA ARG A 173 13.86 2.54 8.77
C ARG A 173 13.98 1.62 7.57
N ASP A 174 12.87 1.02 7.16
CA ASP A 174 12.77 0.20 5.94
C ASP A 174 13.17 1.02 4.70
N ALA A 175 12.80 2.31 4.64
CA ALA A 175 13.12 3.19 3.51
C ALA A 175 14.62 3.40 3.32
N LEU A 176 15.35 3.75 4.38
CA LEU A 176 16.79 3.94 4.28
C LEU A 176 17.52 2.61 4.08
N ALA A 177 17.02 1.51 4.65
CA ALA A 177 17.55 0.17 4.42
C ALA A 177 17.39 -0.25 2.95
N GLY A 178 16.20 -0.09 2.39
CA GLY A 178 15.90 -0.38 0.99
C GLY A 178 16.74 0.42 0.01
N PHE A 179 16.85 1.75 0.21
CA PHE A 179 17.72 2.59 -0.61
C PHE A 179 19.17 2.09 -0.62
N LYS A 180 19.74 1.83 0.56
CA LYS A 180 21.11 1.34 0.71
C LYS A 180 21.35 -0.06 0.12
N ARG A 181 20.30 -0.86 -0.10
CA ARG A 181 20.45 -2.21 -0.67
C ARG A 181 20.95 -2.18 -2.12
N TYR A 182 20.59 -1.14 -2.88
CA TYR A 182 20.95 -1.00 -4.28
C TYR A 182 21.86 0.21 -4.57
N PHE A 183 22.14 1.04 -3.56
CA PHE A 183 23.09 2.12 -3.67
C PHE A 183 24.47 1.72 -3.11
N ASN A 184 25.51 1.74 -3.96
CA ASN A 184 26.86 1.29 -3.59
C ASN A 184 27.84 2.44 -3.28
N GLY A 185 27.37 3.68 -3.27
CA GLY A 185 28.19 4.85 -2.94
C GLY A 185 28.31 5.08 -1.42
N ALA A 186 29.04 6.14 -1.06
CA ALA A 186 29.14 6.63 0.30
C ALA A 186 27.84 7.33 0.75
N ILE A 187 27.53 7.18 2.03
CA ILE A 187 26.45 7.92 2.68
C ILE A 187 27.06 9.12 3.40
N ALA A 188 26.81 10.33 2.86
CA ALA A 188 27.31 11.59 3.40
C ALA A 188 26.73 11.91 4.78
N GLY A 189 25.51 11.43 5.04
CA GLY A 189 24.80 11.52 6.29
C GLY A 189 23.53 10.68 6.26
N GLU A 190 23.20 10.05 7.38
CA GLU A 190 22.00 9.24 7.56
C GLU A 190 21.21 9.81 8.74
N VAL A 191 20.06 10.42 8.46
CA VAL A 191 19.27 11.13 9.46
C VAL A 191 17.87 10.53 9.62
N TYR A 192 17.50 10.31 10.87
CA TYR A 192 16.15 9.93 11.26
C TYR A 192 15.47 11.09 11.99
N THR A 193 14.50 11.74 11.36
CA THR A 193 13.75 12.87 11.94
C THR A 193 12.63 12.39 12.86
N GLU A 194 12.05 13.29 13.65
CA GLU A 194 10.85 12.96 14.42
C GLU A 194 9.65 12.69 13.49
N LEU A 195 8.85 11.67 13.80
CA LEU A 195 7.62 11.39 13.04
C LEU A 195 6.61 12.52 13.25
N GLY A 196 6.31 13.26 12.19
CA GLY A 196 5.42 14.42 12.22
C GLY A 196 6.14 15.77 12.28
N GLN A 197 7.47 15.78 12.24
CA GLN A 197 8.27 17.01 12.17
C GLN A 197 7.90 17.88 10.96
N LEU A 198 7.85 19.20 11.14
CA LEU A 198 7.53 20.16 10.08
C LEU A 198 8.62 21.21 9.86
N ASP A 199 9.58 21.36 10.78
CA ASP A 199 10.74 22.23 10.64
C ASP A 199 11.98 21.38 10.38
N TYR A 200 12.73 21.69 9.32
CA TYR A 200 13.91 20.95 8.87
C TYR A 200 15.17 21.81 8.81
N ALA A 201 15.18 22.99 9.45
CA ALA A 201 16.30 23.92 9.36
C ALA A 201 17.64 23.30 9.83
N ALA A 202 17.59 22.48 10.89
CA ALA A 202 18.76 21.80 11.42
C ALA A 202 19.30 20.73 10.45
N GLU A 203 18.42 19.91 9.88
CA GLU A 203 18.77 18.86 8.93
C GLU A 203 19.30 19.46 7.62
N LEU A 204 18.72 20.57 7.15
CA LEU A 204 19.21 21.28 5.97
C LEU A 204 20.57 21.94 6.21
N ALA A 205 20.86 22.39 7.42
CA ALA A 205 22.20 22.89 7.78
C ALA A 205 23.23 21.75 7.81
N GLN A 206 22.89 20.59 8.37
CA GLN A 206 23.73 19.40 8.36
C GLN A 206 24.01 18.91 6.94
N LEU A 207 22.97 18.85 6.10
CA LEU A 207 23.06 18.49 4.68
C LEU A 207 24.03 19.39 3.93
N ARG A 208 23.94 20.72 4.10
CA ARG A 208 24.91 21.66 3.51
C ARG A 208 26.34 21.40 3.97
N GLY A 209 26.54 21.16 5.27
CA GLY A 209 27.85 20.85 5.82
C GLY A 209 28.45 19.54 5.31
N ALA A 210 27.60 18.55 5.01
CA ALA A 210 27.99 17.27 4.46
C ALA A 210 28.34 17.32 2.96
N ASN A 211 27.88 18.37 2.24
CA ASN A 211 28.13 18.62 0.82
C ASN A 211 27.99 17.35 -0.07
N PRO A 212 26.81 16.69 -0.07
CA PRO A 212 26.57 15.50 -0.87
C PRO A 212 26.40 15.82 -2.36
N ASP A 213 26.57 14.81 -3.21
CA ASP A 213 26.30 14.89 -4.65
C ASP A 213 24.79 14.88 -4.95
N ALA A 214 24.01 14.24 -4.07
CA ALA A 214 22.56 14.13 -4.17
C ALA A 214 21.92 13.86 -2.80
N VAL A 215 20.61 14.04 -2.73
CA VAL A 215 19.81 13.77 -1.53
C VAL A 215 18.74 12.75 -1.87
N PHE A 216 18.63 11.71 -1.06
CA PHE A 216 17.45 10.86 -1.03
C PHE A 216 16.66 11.12 0.25
N PHE A 217 15.36 11.29 0.14
CA PHE A 217 14.51 11.41 1.33
C PHE A 217 13.20 10.64 1.18
N PHE A 218 12.67 10.22 2.32
CA PHE A 218 11.31 9.74 2.45
C PHE A 218 10.62 10.49 3.58
N LEU A 219 9.66 11.36 3.24
CA LEU A 219 8.78 12.04 4.18
C LEU A 219 7.37 12.12 3.54
N PRO A 220 6.37 11.38 4.03
CA PRO A 220 5.02 11.41 3.47
C PRO A 220 4.16 12.56 4.02
N GLY A 221 3.11 12.91 3.29
CA GLY A 221 2.10 13.87 3.75
C GLY A 221 2.67 15.26 4.05
N GLY A 222 2.18 15.89 5.13
CA GLY A 222 2.65 17.22 5.57
C GLY A 222 4.15 17.33 5.84
N MET A 223 4.84 16.22 6.17
CA MET A 223 6.29 16.22 6.36
C MET A 223 7.01 16.50 5.04
N GLY A 224 6.62 15.79 3.97
CA GLY A 224 7.20 15.97 2.63
C GLY A 224 6.93 17.35 2.05
N ILE A 225 5.72 17.89 2.26
CA ILE A 225 5.38 19.26 1.84
C ILE A 225 6.36 20.28 2.43
N ASN A 226 6.59 20.21 3.73
CA ASN A 226 7.44 21.18 4.41
C ASN A 226 8.92 20.99 4.06
N PHE A 227 9.40 19.76 4.00
CA PHE A 227 10.80 19.50 3.65
C PHE A 227 11.15 20.02 2.24
N VAL A 228 10.35 19.69 1.22
CA VAL A 228 10.65 20.11 -0.16
C VAL A 228 10.59 21.64 -0.31
N LYS A 229 9.62 22.30 0.35
CA LYS A 229 9.55 23.77 0.36
C LYS A 229 10.76 24.41 1.04
N GLN A 230 11.16 23.89 2.20
CA GLN A 230 12.32 24.41 2.92
C GLN A 230 13.63 24.12 2.18
N TYR A 231 13.74 22.98 1.50
CA TYR A 231 14.86 22.63 0.62
C TYR A 231 15.02 23.63 -0.54
N ASP A 232 13.90 24.02 -1.16
CA ASP A 232 13.86 25.03 -2.22
C ASP A 232 14.16 26.45 -1.69
N GLN A 233 13.54 26.86 -0.57
CA GLN A 233 13.81 28.13 0.11
C GLN A 233 15.26 28.27 0.60
N ALA A 234 15.88 27.13 0.95
CA ALA A 234 17.29 27.03 1.29
C ALA A 234 18.22 27.18 0.06
N GLY A 235 17.67 27.29 -1.15
CA GLY A 235 18.41 27.41 -2.40
C GLY A 235 19.07 26.10 -2.85
N LEU A 236 18.73 24.96 -2.25
CA LEU A 236 19.42 23.68 -2.50
C LEU A 236 18.99 23.00 -3.79
N ARG A 237 17.76 23.23 -4.23
CA ARG A 237 17.21 22.59 -5.44
C ARG A 237 18.05 22.79 -6.70
N GLY A 238 18.62 23.99 -6.88
CA GLY A 238 19.49 24.29 -8.03
C GLY A 238 20.94 23.82 -7.87
N GLN A 239 21.29 23.23 -6.73
CA GLN A 239 22.67 22.89 -6.38
C GLN A 239 22.85 21.38 -6.20
N ILE A 240 21.91 20.73 -5.49
CA ILE A 240 21.97 19.33 -5.12
C ILE A 240 20.67 18.65 -5.57
N PRO A 241 20.73 17.68 -6.50
CA PRO A 241 19.57 16.90 -6.94
C PRO A 241 18.86 16.23 -5.77
N LEU A 242 17.52 16.29 -5.80
CA LEU A 242 16.65 15.69 -4.80
C LEU A 242 15.93 14.49 -5.41
N PHE A 243 15.98 13.36 -4.72
CA PHE A 243 15.34 12.10 -5.10
C PHE A 243 14.48 11.58 -3.96
N GLY A 244 13.47 10.78 -4.29
CA GLY A 244 12.65 10.13 -3.27
C GLY A 244 11.70 9.08 -3.84
N PRO A 245 10.95 8.40 -2.98
CA PRO A 245 9.87 7.51 -3.41
C PRO A 245 8.61 8.30 -3.78
N ALA A 246 7.64 7.62 -4.34
CA ALA A 246 6.33 8.16 -4.68
C ALA A 246 5.63 8.90 -3.54
N PHE A 247 5.82 8.44 -2.29
CA PHE A 247 5.14 8.94 -1.11
C PHE A 247 5.40 10.43 -0.83
N SER A 248 6.61 10.91 -1.17
CA SER A 248 7.03 12.30 -0.98
C SER A 248 6.68 13.20 -2.17
N PHE A 249 6.16 12.61 -3.25
CA PHE A 249 5.73 13.29 -4.47
C PHE A 249 4.35 12.80 -4.90
N SER A 250 3.54 12.40 -3.93
CA SER A 250 2.21 11.82 -4.15
C SER A 250 1.21 12.90 -4.56
N GLN A 251 0.22 12.54 -5.36
CA GLN A 251 -0.71 13.49 -5.95
C GLN A 251 -1.52 14.28 -4.91
N ASP A 252 -1.84 13.67 -3.76
CA ASP A 252 -2.55 14.29 -2.64
C ASP A 252 -1.77 15.46 -2.00
N ILE A 253 -0.44 15.47 -2.13
CA ILE A 253 0.40 16.56 -1.62
C ILE A 253 1.01 17.44 -2.70
N LEU A 254 1.11 16.96 -3.95
CA LEU A 254 1.92 17.59 -4.99
C LEU A 254 1.49 19.03 -5.30
N GLY A 255 0.18 19.29 -5.32
CA GLY A 255 -0.37 20.64 -5.47
C GLY A 255 0.04 21.58 -4.33
N ALA A 256 0.16 21.06 -3.10
CA ALA A 256 0.61 21.84 -1.96
C ALA A 256 2.12 22.05 -1.95
N VAL A 257 2.92 21.10 -2.46
CA VAL A 257 4.37 21.28 -2.65
C VAL A 257 4.63 22.38 -3.68
N GLY A 258 3.87 22.37 -4.78
CA GLY A 258 3.97 23.35 -5.85
C GLY A 258 5.24 23.17 -6.69
N ASP A 259 5.65 24.25 -7.35
CA ASP A 259 6.74 24.22 -8.32
C ASP A 259 8.07 23.77 -7.72
N ALA A 260 8.24 23.80 -6.39
CA ALA A 260 9.39 23.27 -5.64
C ALA A 260 9.73 21.79 -5.98
N ALA A 261 8.72 21.00 -6.37
CA ALA A 261 8.92 19.59 -6.76
C ALA A 261 9.17 19.38 -8.26
N LEU A 262 9.00 20.39 -9.12
CA LEU A 262 9.05 20.20 -10.57
C LEU A 262 10.40 19.62 -11.03
N GLY A 263 10.35 18.60 -11.89
CA GLY A 263 11.52 17.92 -12.41
C GLY A 263 12.13 16.86 -11.49
N VAL A 264 11.67 16.74 -10.23
CA VAL A 264 12.17 15.73 -9.30
C VAL A 264 11.82 14.33 -9.80
N MET A 265 12.84 13.47 -9.86
CA MET A 265 12.71 12.05 -10.16
C MET A 265 12.31 11.28 -8.91
N ASN A 266 11.33 10.38 -9.06
CA ASN A 266 10.87 9.53 -7.98
C ASN A 266 10.44 8.14 -8.45
N THR A 267 10.45 7.16 -7.56
CA THR A 267 10.11 5.76 -7.89
C THR A 267 8.79 5.33 -7.29
N ALA A 268 8.02 4.53 -8.05
CA ALA A 268 6.71 4.03 -7.66
C ALA A 268 6.44 2.66 -8.28
N GLN A 269 5.61 1.82 -7.66
CA GLN A 269 5.00 0.66 -8.31
C GLN A 269 3.84 1.04 -9.26
N TRP A 270 3.45 2.32 -9.35
CA TRP A 270 2.33 2.79 -10.18
C TRP A 270 2.52 4.24 -10.67
N SER A 271 1.98 4.55 -11.86
CA SER A 271 1.90 5.89 -12.43
C SER A 271 0.53 6.12 -13.07
N PRO A 272 -0.07 7.33 -12.98
CA PRO A 272 -1.38 7.61 -13.57
C PRO A 272 -1.41 7.43 -15.10
N ASP A 273 -0.26 7.57 -15.76
CA ASP A 273 -0.10 7.44 -17.22
C ASP A 273 0.38 6.05 -17.66
N LEU A 274 0.28 5.01 -16.82
CA LEU A 274 0.50 3.62 -17.26
C LEU A 274 -0.51 3.23 -18.35
N ASP A 275 0.00 2.68 -19.44
CA ASP A 275 -0.79 2.30 -20.62
C ASP A 275 -1.40 0.90 -20.45
N ASN A 276 -2.46 0.82 -19.65
CA ASN A 276 -3.32 -0.36 -19.61
C ASN A 276 -4.80 0.05 -19.42
N PRO A 277 -5.76 -0.77 -19.91
CA PRO A 277 -7.18 -0.39 -19.92
C PRO A 277 -7.75 -0.12 -18.53
N VAL A 278 -7.33 -0.89 -17.51
CA VAL A 278 -7.85 -0.72 -16.14
C VAL A 278 -7.35 0.58 -15.54
N ASN A 279 -6.08 0.94 -15.74
CA ASN A 279 -5.53 2.20 -15.28
C ASN A 279 -6.17 3.40 -15.98
N GLN A 280 -6.37 3.33 -17.29
CA GLN A 280 -7.04 4.39 -18.06
C GLN A 280 -8.47 4.62 -17.55
N ARG A 281 -9.23 3.54 -17.30
CA ARG A 281 -10.57 3.63 -16.71
C ARG A 281 -10.53 4.22 -15.30
N PHE A 282 -9.70 3.64 -14.43
CA PHE A 282 -9.55 4.08 -13.04
C PHE A 282 -9.21 5.56 -12.94
N THR A 283 -8.20 6.02 -13.69
CA THR A 283 -7.76 7.42 -13.61
C THR A 283 -8.82 8.40 -14.11
N ALA A 284 -9.47 8.11 -15.23
CA ALA A 284 -10.53 8.95 -15.78
C ALA A 284 -11.76 9.02 -14.85
N GLU A 285 -12.23 7.87 -14.36
CA GLU A 285 -13.45 7.81 -13.54
C GLU A 285 -13.21 8.30 -12.11
N PHE A 286 -12.02 8.07 -11.55
CA PHE A 286 -11.64 8.67 -10.27
C PHE A 286 -11.63 10.20 -10.37
N GLU A 287 -11.01 10.76 -11.42
CA GLU A 287 -10.97 12.20 -11.61
C GLU A 287 -12.37 12.79 -11.84
N ALA A 288 -13.21 12.13 -12.63
CA ALA A 288 -14.59 12.54 -12.86
C ALA A 288 -15.42 12.54 -11.56
N LYS A 289 -15.22 11.55 -10.68
CA LYS A 289 -15.98 11.39 -9.44
C LYS A 289 -15.51 12.32 -8.33
N TYR A 290 -14.19 12.44 -8.14
CA TYR A 290 -13.60 13.13 -6.99
C TYR A 290 -13.01 14.50 -7.32
N GLY A 291 -13.01 14.90 -8.60
CA GLY A 291 -12.54 16.23 -9.05
C GLY A 291 -11.03 16.44 -8.89
N ARG A 292 -10.25 15.35 -8.78
CA ARG A 292 -8.80 15.37 -8.55
C ARG A 292 -8.13 14.16 -9.17
N ILE A 293 -6.88 14.33 -9.62
CA ILE A 293 -6.05 13.23 -10.12
C ILE A 293 -5.85 12.21 -8.97
N PRO A 294 -5.97 10.89 -9.19
CA PRO A 294 -5.71 9.90 -8.17
C PRO A 294 -4.23 9.86 -7.75
N SER A 295 -3.98 9.64 -6.46
CA SER A 295 -2.66 9.27 -5.99
C SER A 295 -2.41 7.76 -6.10
N LEU A 296 -1.16 7.35 -5.81
CA LEU A 296 -0.87 5.93 -5.65
C LEU A 296 -1.69 5.27 -4.53
N TYR A 297 -2.08 6.02 -3.49
CA TYR A 297 -2.87 5.47 -2.38
C TYR A 297 -4.29 5.11 -2.84
N ALA A 298 -4.86 5.91 -3.73
CA ALA A 298 -6.14 5.60 -4.36
C ALA A 298 -6.04 4.37 -5.27
N SER A 299 -4.94 4.24 -6.01
CA SER A 299 -4.71 3.07 -6.85
C SER A 299 -4.62 1.79 -6.02
N GLN A 300 -4.04 1.85 -4.81
CA GLN A 300 -4.02 0.71 -3.88
C GLN A 300 -5.36 0.36 -3.28
N GLY A 301 -6.16 1.36 -2.89
CA GLY A 301 -7.51 1.13 -2.41
C GLY A 301 -8.36 0.45 -3.47
N TYR A 302 -8.24 0.90 -4.72
CA TYR A 302 -8.96 0.34 -5.87
C TYR A 302 -8.57 -1.11 -6.13
N ASP A 303 -7.27 -1.42 -6.19
CA ASP A 303 -6.79 -2.81 -6.36
C ASP A 303 -7.19 -3.70 -5.17
N ALA A 304 -7.24 -3.18 -3.94
CA ALA A 304 -7.72 -3.94 -2.79
C ALA A 304 -9.18 -4.39 -2.96
N ALA A 305 -10.03 -3.55 -3.53
CA ALA A 305 -11.42 -3.92 -3.82
C ALA A 305 -11.50 -4.99 -4.92
N LEU A 306 -10.74 -4.84 -6.00
CA LEU A 306 -10.73 -5.83 -7.09
C LEU A 306 -10.17 -7.18 -6.66
N LEU A 307 -9.13 -7.18 -5.83
CA LEU A 307 -8.54 -8.40 -5.27
C LEU A 307 -9.55 -9.13 -4.39
N LEU A 308 -10.26 -8.40 -3.51
CA LEU A 308 -11.31 -9.01 -2.69
C LEU A 308 -12.46 -9.54 -3.54
N ASP A 309 -12.88 -8.82 -4.58
CA ASP A 309 -13.92 -9.27 -5.50
C ASP A 309 -13.55 -10.61 -6.13
N ALA A 310 -12.34 -10.70 -6.70
CA ALA A 310 -11.83 -11.93 -7.31
C ALA A 310 -11.72 -13.08 -6.30
N ALA A 311 -11.19 -12.83 -5.11
CA ALA A 311 -11.02 -13.85 -4.08
C ALA A 311 -12.36 -14.37 -3.54
N VAL A 312 -13.33 -13.49 -3.29
CA VAL A 312 -14.67 -13.87 -2.84
C VAL A 312 -15.40 -14.64 -3.94
N GLY A 313 -15.28 -14.20 -5.20
CA GLY A 313 -15.83 -14.90 -6.36
C GLY A 313 -15.25 -16.31 -6.53
N ALA A 314 -13.93 -16.47 -6.34
CA ALA A 314 -13.26 -17.76 -6.48
C ALA A 314 -13.69 -18.82 -5.45
N VAL A 315 -14.26 -18.41 -4.32
CA VAL A 315 -14.85 -19.32 -3.31
C VAL A 315 -16.38 -19.36 -3.37
N ASP A 316 -16.99 -18.83 -4.43
CA ASP A 316 -18.44 -18.65 -4.59
C ASP A 316 -19.11 -18.03 -3.35
N GLY A 317 -18.46 -17.05 -2.72
CA GLY A 317 -18.94 -16.39 -1.51
C GLY A 317 -18.80 -17.19 -0.20
N ARG A 318 -18.19 -18.38 -0.22
CA ARG A 318 -17.92 -19.20 0.99
C ARG A 318 -16.70 -18.70 1.77
N ILE A 319 -16.77 -17.46 2.25
CA ILE A 319 -15.68 -16.80 2.99
C ILE A 319 -15.49 -17.36 4.41
N GLU A 320 -16.46 -18.12 4.92
CA GLU A 320 -16.39 -18.81 6.21
C GLU A 320 -15.39 -19.97 6.23
N ASP A 321 -15.04 -20.52 5.06
CA ASP A 321 -13.88 -21.38 4.90
C ASP A 321 -12.63 -20.50 4.83
N GLY A 322 -12.14 -20.11 6.01
CA GLY A 322 -11.03 -19.17 6.11
C GLY A 322 -9.74 -19.65 5.43
N GLU A 323 -9.50 -20.96 5.34
CA GLU A 323 -8.34 -21.49 4.61
C GLU A 323 -8.53 -21.34 3.10
N ALA A 324 -9.68 -21.76 2.57
CA ALA A 324 -10.00 -21.59 1.15
C ALA A 324 -10.02 -20.11 0.75
N PHE A 325 -10.57 -19.23 1.59
CA PHE A 325 -10.61 -17.79 1.34
C PHE A 325 -9.20 -17.18 1.33
N ARG A 326 -8.32 -17.55 2.28
CA ARG A 326 -6.91 -17.10 2.27
C ARG A 326 -6.14 -17.63 1.07
N ALA A 327 -6.38 -18.87 0.65
CA ALA A 327 -5.79 -19.41 -0.57
C ALA A 327 -6.28 -18.64 -1.81
N ALA A 328 -7.57 -18.30 -1.87
CA ALA A 328 -8.15 -17.51 -2.95
C ALA A 328 -7.60 -16.09 -3.00
N LEU A 329 -7.33 -15.45 -1.84
CA LEU A 329 -6.62 -14.17 -1.79
C LEU A 329 -5.21 -14.28 -2.41
N LEU A 330 -4.48 -15.35 -2.07
CA LEU A 330 -3.11 -15.55 -2.56
C LEU A 330 -3.05 -15.72 -4.09
N THR A 331 -4.08 -16.30 -4.69
CA THR A 331 -4.16 -16.58 -6.13
C THR A 331 -5.22 -15.75 -6.84
N ALA A 332 -5.64 -14.63 -6.26
CA ALA A 332 -6.70 -13.79 -6.80
C ALA A 332 -6.34 -13.31 -8.22
N ASP A 333 -7.22 -13.60 -9.17
CA ASP A 333 -7.06 -13.22 -10.58
C ASP A 333 -7.85 -11.93 -10.85
N PHE A 334 -7.14 -10.80 -10.89
CA PHE A 334 -7.73 -9.49 -11.16
C PHE A 334 -6.79 -8.64 -11.99
N ASP A 335 -7.37 -7.83 -12.88
CA ASP A 335 -6.61 -6.85 -13.65
C ASP A 335 -6.27 -5.64 -12.77
N SER A 336 -5.02 -5.55 -12.32
CA SER A 336 -4.54 -4.41 -11.52
C SER A 336 -4.30 -3.15 -12.37
N VAL A 337 -4.54 -1.98 -11.78
CA VAL A 337 -4.13 -0.68 -12.36
C VAL A 337 -2.62 -0.58 -12.64
N ARG A 338 -1.79 -1.40 -11.99
CA ARG A 338 -0.33 -1.41 -12.19
C ARG A 338 0.15 -2.39 -13.27
N GLY A 339 -0.75 -3.15 -13.89
CA GLY A 339 -0.40 -4.24 -14.78
C GLY A 339 -0.06 -5.52 -13.98
N PRO A 340 0.98 -6.28 -14.36
CA PRO A 340 1.28 -7.57 -13.72
C PRO A 340 1.44 -7.48 -12.21
N PHE A 341 0.69 -8.33 -11.50
CA PHE A 341 0.69 -8.47 -10.06
C PHE A 341 0.54 -9.94 -9.70
N ARG A 342 1.31 -10.39 -8.71
CA ARG A 342 1.08 -11.66 -8.02
C ARG A 342 1.71 -11.60 -6.65
N PHE A 343 1.19 -12.39 -5.73
CA PHE A 343 1.83 -12.53 -4.42
C PHE A 343 3.07 -13.43 -4.48
N ASN A 344 4.03 -13.10 -3.63
CA ASN A 344 5.10 -13.98 -3.20
C ASN A 344 4.60 -14.89 -2.06
N ARG A 345 5.40 -15.87 -1.66
CA ARG A 345 5.05 -16.84 -0.60
C ARG A 345 4.76 -16.21 0.77
N ASN A 346 5.28 -15.00 1.04
CA ASN A 346 5.06 -14.25 2.27
C ASN A 346 3.88 -13.27 2.19
N HIS A 347 3.06 -13.37 1.12
CA HIS A 347 1.89 -12.53 0.87
C HIS A 347 2.19 -11.04 0.59
N PHE A 348 3.42 -10.74 0.17
CA PHE A 348 3.79 -9.44 -0.40
C PHE A 348 3.83 -9.52 -1.92
N PRO A 349 3.67 -8.40 -2.64
CA PRO A 349 3.54 -8.45 -4.09
C PRO A 349 4.90 -8.59 -4.76
N ILE A 350 4.92 -9.32 -5.87
CA ILE A 350 5.96 -9.26 -6.88
C ILE A 350 5.40 -8.46 -8.06
N GLN A 351 6.10 -7.39 -8.42
CA GLN A 351 5.58 -6.37 -9.32
C GLN A 351 6.68 -5.51 -9.93
N ASN A 352 6.31 -4.68 -10.88
CA ASN A 352 7.22 -3.71 -11.50
C ASN A 352 7.38 -2.47 -10.62
N PHE A 353 8.54 -1.82 -10.75
CA PHE A 353 8.79 -0.49 -10.19
C PHE A 353 9.28 0.45 -11.28
N TYR A 354 8.70 1.64 -11.31
CA TYR A 354 8.85 2.62 -12.37
C TYR A 354 9.57 3.86 -11.86
N LEU A 355 10.36 4.46 -12.74
CA LEU A 355 10.88 5.81 -12.58
C LEU A 355 9.84 6.79 -13.12
N ARG A 356 9.58 7.85 -12.36
CA ARG A 356 8.65 8.92 -12.70
C ARG A 356 9.31 10.26 -12.50
N GLN A 357 8.75 11.28 -13.15
CA GLN A 357 9.18 12.65 -13.00
C GLN A 357 7.99 13.54 -12.66
N VAL A 358 8.15 14.40 -11.66
CA VAL A 358 7.18 15.47 -11.41
C VAL A 358 7.18 16.44 -12.60
N THR A 359 6.04 16.61 -13.25
CA THR A 359 5.82 17.48 -14.42
C THR A 359 4.50 18.23 -14.28
N LYS A 360 4.15 19.04 -15.29
CA LYS A 360 2.81 19.61 -15.46
C LYS A 360 2.06 18.85 -16.56
N ASP A 361 0.77 18.60 -16.34
CA ASP A 361 -0.13 18.07 -17.36
C ASP A 361 -0.55 19.16 -18.37
N GLY A 362 -1.38 18.79 -19.35
CA GLY A 362 -1.89 19.73 -20.37
C GLY A 362 -2.77 20.85 -19.80
N GLN A 363 -3.24 20.73 -18.56
CA GLN A 363 -4.02 21.75 -17.84
C GLN A 363 -3.13 22.58 -16.89
N GLY A 364 -1.81 22.34 -16.87
CA GLY A 364 -0.86 23.03 -16.01
C GLY A 364 -0.82 22.53 -14.57
N ARG A 365 -1.52 21.44 -14.24
CA ARG A 365 -1.52 20.84 -12.90
C ARG A 365 -0.28 19.99 -12.72
N LEU A 366 0.31 20.01 -11.52
CA LEU A 366 1.42 19.12 -11.20
C LEU A 366 0.94 17.66 -11.14
N THR A 367 1.70 16.77 -11.78
CA THR A 367 1.48 15.33 -11.80
C THR A 367 2.81 14.58 -11.91
N ASN A 368 2.78 13.25 -11.83
CA ASN A 368 3.91 12.39 -12.14
C ASN A 368 3.73 11.77 -13.52
N ARG A 369 4.75 11.91 -14.37
CA ARG A 369 4.83 11.25 -15.66
C ARG A 369 5.78 10.06 -15.58
N LEU A 370 5.39 8.94 -16.18
CA LEU A 370 6.23 7.78 -16.38
C LEU A 370 7.47 8.12 -17.21
N VAL A 371 8.65 7.74 -16.71
CA VAL A 371 9.93 7.89 -17.42
C VAL A 371 10.41 6.54 -17.94
N GLY A 372 10.28 5.49 -17.14
CA GLY A 372 10.72 4.16 -17.51
C GLY A 372 10.51 3.15 -16.40
N THR A 373 10.99 1.92 -16.63
CA THR A 373 10.92 0.82 -15.67
C THR A 373 12.29 0.62 -15.03
N VAL A 374 12.35 0.61 -13.71
CA VAL A 374 13.58 0.38 -12.92
C VAL A 374 13.74 -1.09 -12.60
N PHE A 375 12.65 -1.73 -12.17
CA PHE A 375 12.60 -3.17 -11.94
C PHE A 375 11.37 -3.79 -12.59
N THR A 376 11.55 -5.02 -13.04
CA THR A 376 10.50 -5.89 -13.55
C THR A 376 10.40 -7.12 -12.66
N ASP A 377 9.18 -7.57 -12.32
CA ASP A 377 8.95 -8.76 -11.50
C ASP A 377 9.76 -8.80 -10.19
N HIS A 378 9.87 -7.65 -9.51
CA HIS A 378 10.68 -7.52 -8.30
C HIS A 378 9.93 -7.98 -7.06
N GLY A 379 10.56 -8.88 -6.30
CA GLY A 379 10.07 -9.34 -5.00
C GLY A 379 10.85 -8.74 -3.85
N ASP A 380 10.30 -8.83 -2.65
CA ASP A 380 10.94 -8.32 -1.45
C ASP A 380 12.13 -9.18 -0.97
N ALA A 381 13.05 -8.54 -0.26
CA ALA A 381 14.27 -9.16 0.26
C ALA A 381 14.04 -10.11 1.46
N TYR A 382 12.81 -10.24 1.97
CA TYR A 382 12.51 -10.93 3.23
C TYR A 382 11.73 -12.22 3.04
N ALA A 383 11.20 -12.49 1.85
CA ALA A 383 10.39 -13.66 1.56
C ALA A 383 11.06 -14.98 1.98
N GLU A 384 12.37 -15.12 1.79
CA GLU A 384 13.13 -16.31 2.21
C GLU A 384 13.19 -16.50 3.74
N SER A 385 13.06 -15.42 4.51
CA SER A 385 13.02 -15.45 5.98
C SER A 385 11.64 -15.76 6.54
N CYS A 386 10.60 -15.71 5.71
CA CYS A 386 9.25 -16.11 6.10
C CYS A 386 9.16 -17.63 6.24
N ARG A 387 8.53 -18.11 7.33
CA ARG A 387 8.41 -19.53 7.68
C ARG A 387 7.06 -20.17 7.34
N MET A 388 6.18 -19.43 6.65
CA MET A 388 4.91 -19.96 6.16
C MET A 388 5.09 -20.90 4.98
#